data_AF-A0A3N5QAY3-F1
#
_entry.id   AF-A0A3N5QAY3-F1
#
_cell.length_a   1.000
_cell.length_b   1.000
_cell.length_c   1.000
_cell.angle_alpha   90.00
_cell.angle_beta   90.00
_cell.angle_gamma   90.00
#
_symmetry.space_group_name_H-M   'P 1'
#
loop_
_entity.id
_entity.type
_entity.pdbx_description
1 polymer ?
#
loop_
_entity_poly.entity_id
_entity_poly.type
_entity_poly.pdbx_seq_one_letter_code
_entity_poly.pdbx_strand_id
1 'polypeptide(L)'
;MKTIFTLLLLASFMFAQAPVDKLTPGLKMKLNESDQNEQILVWVYFKDKGLNKDTYFNNPLLVVSEKSLQRRAKVFPENKLITIEDLP
;
A
#
# COMPACT_ATOMS: atom_id res chain seq x y z
N MET A 1 -16.55 -42.55 2.98
CA MET A 1 -16.86 -41.11 2.77
C MET A 1 -16.25 -40.21 3.84
N LYS A 2 -16.46 -40.49 5.14
CA LYS A 2 -15.85 -39.69 6.23
C LYS A 2 -14.32 -39.63 6.14
N THR A 3 -13.65 -40.76 5.90
CA THR A 3 -12.18 -40.85 5.74
C THR A 3 -11.62 -40.02 4.58
N ILE A 4 -12.32 -39.99 3.44
CA ILE A 4 -11.94 -39.17 2.28
C ILE A 4 -12.07 -37.68 2.62
N PHE A 5 -13.13 -37.30 3.32
CA PHE A 5 -13.35 -35.93 3.76
C PHE A 5 -12.27 -35.47 4.76
N THR A 6 -11.87 -36.35 5.70
CA THR A 6 -10.78 -36.08 6.64
C THR A 6 -9.44 -35.93 5.93
N LEU A 7 -9.16 -36.75 4.91
CA LEU A 7 -7.93 -36.65 4.12
C LEU A 7 -7.87 -35.35 3.32
N LEU A 8 -9.01 -34.92 2.75
CA LEU A 8 -9.12 -33.66 2.01
C LEU A 8 -8.91 -32.44 2.91
N LEU A 9 -9.39 -32.50 4.15
CA LEU A 9 -9.22 -31.45 5.16
C LEU A 9 -7.76 -31.36 5.66
N LEU A 10 -7.01 -32.46 5.68
CA LEU A 10 -5.59 -32.42 6.04
C LEU A 10 -4.73 -31.81 4.92
N ALA A 11 -5.09 -32.05 3.66
CA ALA A 11 -4.35 -31.55 2.51
C ALA A 11 -4.37 -30.01 2.39
N SER A 12 -5.39 -29.33 2.92
CA SER A 12 -5.49 -27.86 2.88
C SER A 12 -4.45 -27.14 3.76
N PHE A 13 -3.90 -27.81 4.78
CA PHE A 13 -2.85 -27.24 5.63
C PHE A 13 -1.46 -27.23 4.97
N MET A 14 -1.24 -28.04 3.92
CA MET A 14 0.06 -28.14 3.25
C MET A 14 0.39 -26.92 2.38
N PHE A 15 -0.58 -26.03 2.12
CA PHE A 15 -0.40 -24.82 1.31
C PHE A 15 -0.26 -23.54 2.15
N ALA A 16 0.11 -23.65 3.43
CA ALA A 16 0.51 -22.48 4.21
C ALA A 16 1.74 -21.83 3.54
N GLN A 17 1.52 -20.74 2.81
CA GLN A 17 2.60 -19.95 2.23
C GLN A 17 3.53 -19.51 3.36
N ALA A 18 4.83 -19.72 3.18
CA ALA A 18 5.82 -19.20 4.12
C ALA A 18 5.61 -17.67 4.25
N PRO A 19 5.56 -17.13 5.47
CA PRO A 19 5.33 -15.70 5.65
C PRO A 19 6.44 -14.93 4.93
N VAL A 20 6.06 -14.04 4.03
CA VAL A 20 7.02 -13.13 3.40
C VAL A 20 7.60 -12.24 4.50
N ASP A 21 8.90 -12.36 4.70
CA ASP A 21 9.63 -11.57 5.69
C ASP A 21 9.64 -10.10 5.28
N LYS A 22 8.90 -9.28 6.02
CA LYS A 22 8.70 -7.87 5.67
C LYS A 22 9.90 -6.98 6.00
N LEU A 23 10.85 -7.47 6.79
CA LEU A 23 11.98 -6.68 7.27
C LEU A 23 13.28 -7.21 6.67
N THR A 24 14.08 -6.31 6.13
CA THR A 24 15.41 -6.64 5.65
C THR A 24 16.34 -6.97 6.84
N PRO A 25 17.41 -7.76 6.62
CA PRO A 25 18.38 -8.04 7.69
C PRO A 25 18.95 -6.79 8.34
N GLY A 26 19.19 -5.71 7.56
CA GLY A 26 19.69 -4.44 8.07
C GLY A 26 18.71 -3.76 9.03
N LEU A 27 17.41 -3.74 8.71
CA LEU A 27 16.40 -3.19 9.61
C LEU A 27 16.25 -4.05 10.87
N LYS A 28 16.26 -5.38 10.73
CA LYS A 28 16.20 -6.31 11.88
C LYS A 28 17.36 -6.11 12.83
N MET A 29 18.58 -5.98 12.32
CA MET A 29 19.77 -5.71 13.12
C MET A 29 19.62 -4.41 13.89
N LYS A 30 19.17 -3.34 13.22
CA LYS A 30 18.97 -2.04 13.87
C LYS A 30 17.90 -2.07 14.96
N LEU A 31 16.80 -2.80 14.74
CA LEU A 31 15.73 -2.99 15.74
C LEU A 31 16.18 -3.85 16.93
N ASN A 32 17.13 -4.77 16.73
CA ASN A 32 17.68 -5.58 17.81
C ASN A 32 18.73 -4.82 18.65
N GLU A 33 19.38 -3.81 18.07
CA GLU A 33 20.34 -2.94 18.74
C GLU A 33 19.68 -1.82 19.56
N SER A 34 18.43 -1.47 19.25
CA SER A 34 17.68 -0.44 19.96
C SER A 34 17.05 -0.96 21.25
N ASP A 35 16.93 -0.08 22.25
CA ASP A 35 16.26 -0.42 23.51
C ASP A 35 14.76 -0.66 23.29
N GLN A 36 14.15 -1.54 24.11
CA GLN A 36 12.73 -1.92 23.98
C GLN A 36 11.74 -0.74 24.06
N ASN A 37 12.14 0.38 24.64
CA ASN A 37 11.30 1.59 24.79
C ASN A 37 11.74 2.74 23.89
N GLU A 38 12.71 2.53 23.00
CA GLU A 38 13.20 3.55 22.10
C GLU A 38 12.24 3.73 20.91
N GLN A 39 11.94 4.98 20.57
CA GLN A 39 11.14 5.30 19.38
C GLN A 39 12.06 5.48 18.18
N ILE A 40 11.82 4.69 17.13
CA ILE A 40 12.61 4.74 15.90
C ILE A 40 11.76 5.37 14.80
N LEU A 41 12.25 6.47 14.23
CA LEU A 41 11.65 7.07 13.05
C LEU A 41 12.01 6.23 11.81
N VAL A 42 10.99 5.68 11.16
CA VAL A 42 11.15 4.86 9.95
C VAL A 42 10.55 5.57 8.75
N TRP A 43 11.34 5.75 7.71
CA TRP A 43 10.89 6.27 6.42
C TRP A 43 10.58 5.13 5.46
N VAL A 44 9.35 5.09 4.94
CA VAL A 44 8.93 4.09 3.94
C VAL A 44 8.84 4.78 2.59
N TYR A 45 9.63 4.28 1.63
CA TYR A 45 9.61 4.74 0.24
C TYR A 45 9.07 3.62 -0.66
N PHE A 46 8.15 3.98 -1.55
CA PHE A 46 7.64 3.07 -2.56
C PHE A 46 8.40 3.28 -3.86
N LYS A 47 9.01 2.22 -4.39
CA LYS A 47 9.83 2.27 -5.62
C LYS A 47 9.00 2.46 -6.90
N ASP A 48 7.72 2.14 -6.82
CA ASP A 48 6.75 2.06 -7.90
C ASP A 48 5.71 3.18 -7.86
N LYS A 49 5.75 4.03 -6.82
CA LYS A 49 4.83 5.16 -6.64
C LYS A 49 5.54 6.49 -6.84
N GLY A 50 4.78 7.50 -7.28
CA GLY A 50 5.28 8.87 -7.39
C GLY A 50 6.17 9.17 -8.61
N LEU A 51 6.38 8.20 -9.51
CA LEU A 51 6.87 8.51 -10.86
C LEU A 51 5.76 9.21 -11.66
N ASN A 52 6.13 10.23 -12.43
CA ASN A 52 5.23 10.97 -13.33
C ASN A 52 3.99 11.58 -12.64
N LYS A 53 4.15 12.17 -11.45
CA LYS A 53 3.05 12.88 -10.73
C LYS A 53 2.35 13.90 -11.63
N ASP A 54 3.12 14.58 -12.46
CA ASP A 54 2.63 15.58 -13.41
C ASP A 54 1.62 15.00 -14.40
N THR A 55 1.70 13.71 -14.75
CA THR A 55 0.72 13.05 -15.61
C THR A 55 -0.69 13.09 -15.00
N TYR A 56 -0.80 12.90 -13.68
CA TYR A 56 -2.08 12.95 -12.98
C TYR A 56 -2.58 14.37 -12.80
N PHE A 57 -1.70 15.34 -12.51
CA PHE A 57 -2.08 16.75 -12.43
C PHE A 57 -2.50 17.34 -13.78
N ASN A 58 -1.83 16.95 -14.86
CA ASN A 58 -2.17 17.37 -16.22
C ASN A 58 -3.41 16.65 -16.77
N ASN A 59 -3.72 15.46 -16.27
CA ASN A 59 -4.93 14.72 -16.61
C ASN A 59 -5.61 14.11 -15.37
N PRO A 60 -6.38 14.92 -14.61
CA PRO A 60 -7.03 14.48 -13.37
C PRO A 60 -8.01 13.31 -13.53
N LEU A 61 -8.54 13.08 -14.74
CA LEU A 61 -9.44 11.97 -15.03
C LEU A 61 -8.79 10.59 -14.85
N LEU A 62 -7.47 10.52 -14.75
CA LEU A 62 -6.73 9.29 -14.49
C LEU A 62 -6.86 8.79 -13.04
N VAL A 63 -7.24 9.67 -12.10
CA VAL A 63 -7.33 9.35 -10.66
C VAL A 63 -8.70 9.62 -10.07
N VAL A 64 -9.51 10.47 -10.70
CA VAL A 64 -10.86 10.78 -10.24
C VAL A 64 -11.85 10.82 -11.41
N SER A 65 -13.12 10.55 -11.13
CA SER A 65 -14.17 10.63 -12.15
C SER A 65 -14.50 12.08 -12.52
N GLU A 66 -15.08 12.28 -13.70
CA GLU A 66 -15.58 13.58 -14.15
C GLU A 66 -16.57 14.19 -13.16
N LYS A 67 -17.49 13.38 -12.61
CA LYS A 67 -18.45 13.82 -11.58
C LYS A 67 -17.75 14.32 -10.31
N SER A 68 -16.62 13.72 -9.95
CA SER A 68 -15.79 14.19 -8.83
C SER A 68 -15.19 15.56 -9.15
N LEU A 69 -14.60 15.73 -10.34
CA LEU A 69 -14.04 17.02 -10.77
C LEU A 69 -15.09 18.13 -10.80
N GLN A 70 -16.28 17.86 -11.35
CA GLN A 70 -17.39 18.82 -11.36
C GLN A 70 -17.82 19.24 -9.96
N ARG A 71 -17.80 18.33 -8.97
CA ARG A 71 -18.07 18.67 -7.57
C ARG A 71 -16.94 19.50 -6.97
N ARG A 72 -15.69 19.14 -7.25
CA ARG A 72 -14.51 19.81 -6.72
C ARG A 72 -14.39 21.24 -7.25
N ALA A 73 -14.69 21.47 -8.52
CA ALA A 73 -14.70 22.80 -9.14
C ALA A 73 -15.71 23.78 -8.50
N LYS A 74 -16.69 23.30 -7.70
CA LYS A 74 -17.61 24.16 -6.94
C LYS A 74 -16.98 24.77 -5.68
N VAL A 75 -15.91 24.17 -5.17
CA VAL A 75 -15.33 24.48 -3.86
C VAL A 75 -13.86 24.86 -3.98
N PHE A 76 -13.13 24.20 -4.87
CA PHE A 76 -11.70 24.38 -5.11
C PHE A 76 -11.45 25.22 -6.36
N PRO A 77 -10.35 25.99 -6.39
CA PRO A 77 -9.94 26.70 -7.60
C PRO A 77 -9.51 25.71 -8.70
N GLU A 78 -9.61 26.13 -9.95
CA GLU A 78 -9.36 25.27 -11.13
C GLU A 78 -7.94 24.67 -11.15
N ASN A 79 -6.97 25.35 -10.56
CA ASN A 79 -5.58 24.87 -10.45
C ASN A 79 -5.33 23.90 -9.28
N LYS A 80 -6.36 23.54 -8.51
CA LYS A 80 -6.27 22.59 -7.37
C LYS A 80 -7.47 21.65 -7.32
N LEU A 81 -7.84 21.08 -8.46
CA LEU A 81 -8.93 20.09 -8.53
C LEU A 81 -8.52 18.71 -7.98
N ILE A 82 -7.23 18.41 -7.91
CA ILE A 82 -6.70 17.22 -7.24
C ILE A 82 -5.48 17.59 -6.40
N THR A 83 -5.17 16.79 -5.38
CA THR A 83 -4.06 17.01 -4.45
C THR A 83 -3.15 15.77 -4.37
N ILE A 84 -2.05 15.84 -3.62
CA ILE A 84 -1.06 14.75 -3.52
C ILE A 84 -1.67 13.46 -2.97
N GLU A 85 -2.74 13.58 -2.18
CA GLU A 85 -3.49 12.48 -1.59
C GLU A 85 -4.35 11.71 -2.62
N ASP A 86 -4.62 12.31 -3.79
CA ASP A 86 -5.34 11.65 -4.88
C ASP A 86 -4.40 10.82 -5.78
N LEU A 87 -3.07 10.94 -5.61
CA LEU A 87 -2.11 10.20 -6.43
C LEU A 87 -1.90 8.76 -5.92
N PRO A 88 -1.65 7.81 -6.85
CA PRO A 88 -1.47 6.38 -6.52
C PRO A 88 -0.16 6.04 -5.78
#